data_AF-A0A0S7ZTK0-F1
#
_entry.id   AF-A0A0S7ZTK0-F1
#
_cell.length_a   1.000
_cell.length_b   1.000
_cell.length_c   1.000
_cell.angle_alpha   90.00
_cell.angle_beta   90.00
_cell.angle_gamma   90.00
#
_symmetry.space_group_name_H-M   'P 1'
#
loop_
_entity.id
_entity.type
_entity.pdbx_description
1 polymer ?
#
loop_
_entity_poly.entity_id
_entity_poly.type
_entity_poly.pdbx_seq_one_letter_code
_entity_poly.pdbx_strand_id
1 'polypeptide(L)'
;MENSRIFRIFIKSLIILGFGLTGCESTPSIPDPETASGVYVHSGFEYYRWEDGLRLMIWHDGIDHLSCSSSTNGYYEIECFGMLIGNRTFAWHLETNDGNTAQFSIDDHLLDLDEGNLFIIQSSGKDTEVKQLKRDLSDVQADAGSVTEFGLSDPDILEFIQSSSEVRDHISDCISSTISQDGSNSPDGDKAQKTLISFFDLLHDGDYGSAAALYGGDYEVIRNHNPGIPPYDHAALFRNACTINGAQCLRVHKVNFLEQPSPAEFHFSVQFANEDGYLFWRGPCCGDDRPEMQRQDEYVYTVRLECTGSYLVMEMPVYLP
;
A
#
# COMPACT_ATOMS: atom_id res chain seq x y z
N MET A 1 -42.81 -43.28 -27.15
CA MET A 1 -44.00 -42.92 -27.96
C MET A 1 -43.88 -41.44 -28.29
N GLU A 2 -42.96 -41.06 -29.17
CA GLU A 2 -43.18 -40.99 -30.63
C GLU A 2 -44.45 -40.21 -30.99
N ASN A 3 -44.29 -38.96 -31.46
CA ASN A 3 -44.61 -38.66 -32.85
C ASN A 3 -44.11 -37.29 -33.33
N SER A 4 -43.49 -37.37 -34.50
CA SER A 4 -42.85 -36.35 -35.32
C SER A 4 -43.80 -35.88 -36.43
N ARG A 5 -43.78 -34.58 -36.78
CA ARG A 5 -44.15 -34.02 -38.10
C ARG A 5 -43.34 -32.72 -38.28
N ILE A 6 -42.22 -32.70 -38.99
CA ILE A 6 -42.04 -32.63 -40.46
C ILE A 6 -42.81 -31.45 -41.08
N PHE A 7 -42.09 -30.35 -41.31
CA PHE A 7 -42.42 -29.38 -42.35
C PHE A 7 -41.13 -29.04 -43.12
N ARG A 8 -41.04 -29.57 -44.35
CA ARG A 8 -39.98 -29.25 -45.33
C ARG A 8 -40.50 -28.13 -46.23
N ILE A 9 -39.80 -27.00 -46.30
CA ILE A 9 -39.90 -26.08 -47.43
C ILE A 9 -38.51 -25.82 -47.99
N PHE A 10 -38.38 -26.16 -49.27
CA PHE A 10 -37.27 -25.86 -50.16
C PHE A 10 -37.12 -24.36 -50.39
N ILE A 11 -35.95 -23.77 -50.11
CA ILE A 11 -35.53 -22.50 -50.73
C ILE A 11 -34.08 -22.64 -51.20
N LYS A 12 -33.87 -22.15 -52.42
CA LYS A 12 -32.78 -22.42 -53.35
C LYS A 12 -31.46 -21.82 -52.89
N SER A 13 -30.40 -22.62 -53.00
CA SER A 13 -29.00 -22.18 -52.90
C SER A 13 -28.68 -21.17 -54.01
N LEU A 14 -28.49 -19.91 -53.63
CA LEU A 14 -27.84 -18.88 -54.43
C LEU A 14 -26.40 -18.78 -53.94
N ILE A 15 -25.48 -19.46 -54.62
CA ILE A 15 -24.04 -19.39 -54.35
C ILE A 15 -23.54 -18.08 -54.96
N ILE A 16 -23.44 -17.04 -54.15
CA ILE A 16 -22.70 -15.82 -54.48
C ILE A 16 -21.24 -16.06 -54.08
N LEU A 17 -20.39 -16.32 -55.07
CA LEU A 17 -18.94 -16.27 -54.91
C LEU A 17 -18.53 -14.80 -54.73
N GLY A 18 -18.65 -14.31 -53.49
CA GLY A 18 -18.07 -13.04 -53.08
C GLY A 18 -16.60 -13.26 -52.74
N PHE A 19 -15.69 -12.66 -53.52
CA PHE A 19 -14.30 -12.49 -53.13
C PHE A 19 -14.27 -11.59 -51.87
N GLY A 20 -14.26 -12.22 -50.70
CA GLY A 20 -14.07 -11.55 -49.43
C GLY A 20 -12.63 -11.06 -49.33
N LEU A 21 -12.42 -9.76 -49.55
CA LEU A 21 -11.25 -9.06 -49.06
C LEU A 21 -11.33 -9.12 -47.53
N THR A 22 -10.63 -10.07 -46.91
CA THR A 22 -10.40 -10.07 -45.46
C THR A 22 -9.48 -8.91 -45.14
N GLY A 23 -10.05 -7.72 -44.97
CA GLY A 23 -9.35 -6.62 -44.33
C GLY A 23 -9.04 -7.05 -42.91
N CYS A 24 -7.77 -7.03 -42.51
CA CYS A 24 -7.40 -7.05 -41.10
C CYS A 24 -7.98 -5.78 -40.47
N GLU A 25 -9.20 -5.86 -39.94
CA GLU A 25 -9.68 -4.86 -38.99
C GLU A 25 -8.82 -5.03 -37.75
N SER A 26 -7.96 -4.05 -37.49
CA SER A 26 -7.25 -3.93 -36.23
C SER A 26 -8.31 -3.82 -35.14
N THR A 27 -8.43 -4.86 -34.31
CA THR A 27 -9.27 -4.81 -33.11
C THR A 27 -8.84 -3.59 -32.31
N PRO A 28 -9.77 -2.67 -31.96
CA PRO A 28 -9.43 -1.51 -31.14
C PRO A 28 -8.75 -1.99 -29.85
N SER A 29 -7.56 -1.45 -29.55
CA SER A 29 -6.90 -1.74 -28.28
C SER A 29 -7.70 -1.09 -27.16
N ILE A 30 -8.11 -1.88 -26.17
CA ILE A 30 -8.74 -1.38 -24.95
C ILE A 30 -7.69 -0.56 -24.20
N PRO A 31 -7.96 0.71 -23.85
CA PRO A 31 -7.02 1.48 -23.05
C PRO A 31 -6.95 0.89 -21.64
N ASP A 32 -5.74 0.85 -21.07
CA ASP A 32 -5.57 0.53 -19.66
C ASP A 32 -6.25 1.62 -18.80
N PRO A 33 -6.83 1.26 -17.63
CA PRO A 33 -7.43 2.26 -16.75
C PRO A 33 -6.35 3.16 -16.12
N GLU A 34 -6.74 4.39 -15.79
CA GLU A 34 -6.05 5.15 -14.77
C GLU A 34 -6.32 4.50 -13.41
N THR A 35 -5.28 4.25 -12.62
CA THR A 35 -5.40 3.55 -11.33
C THR A 35 -4.89 4.41 -10.18
N ALA A 36 -5.64 4.48 -9.09
CA ALA A 36 -5.18 4.99 -7.81
C ALA A 36 -5.33 3.93 -6.73
N SER A 37 -4.25 3.70 -6.00
CA SER A 37 -4.24 2.84 -4.82
C SER A 37 -3.60 3.57 -3.66
N GLY A 38 -4.01 3.21 -2.44
CA GLY A 38 -3.45 3.82 -1.25
C GLY A 38 -4.07 3.29 0.02
N VAL A 39 -3.59 3.84 1.13
CA VAL A 39 -4.12 3.56 2.46
C VAL A 39 -4.41 4.90 3.11
N TYR A 40 -5.62 5.04 3.65
CA TYR A 40 -6.01 6.16 4.49
C TYR A 40 -6.38 5.64 5.88
N VAL A 41 -5.60 6.06 6.89
CA VAL A 41 -5.67 5.50 8.26
C VAL A 41 -5.38 4.00 8.24
N HIS A 42 -6.42 3.16 8.25
CA HIS A 42 -6.35 1.70 8.18
C HIS A 42 -7.28 1.14 7.11
N SER A 43 -7.82 1.98 6.24
CA SER A 43 -8.64 1.56 5.13
C SER A 43 -7.81 1.68 3.85
N GLY A 44 -7.59 0.57 3.16
CA GLY A 44 -7.01 0.63 1.83
C GLY A 44 -8.09 0.94 0.80
N PHE A 45 -7.67 1.50 -0.32
CA PHE A 45 -8.55 1.76 -1.44
C PHE A 45 -7.85 1.45 -2.76
N GLU A 46 -8.69 1.09 -3.74
CA GLU A 46 -8.33 0.84 -5.13
C GLU A 46 -9.37 1.50 -6.02
N TYR A 47 -8.92 2.27 -7.00
CA TYR A 47 -9.80 3.00 -7.91
C TYR A 47 -9.32 2.82 -9.34
N TYR A 48 -10.23 2.35 -10.20
CA TYR A 48 -9.99 2.09 -11.62
C TYR A 48 -10.89 3.02 -12.43
N ARG A 49 -10.30 3.80 -13.33
CA ARG A 49 -11.01 4.77 -14.16
C ARG A 49 -10.62 4.63 -15.62
N TRP A 50 -11.59 4.31 -16.46
CA TRP A 50 -11.49 4.50 -17.91
C TRP A 50 -12.01 5.89 -18.27
N GLU A 51 -11.28 6.62 -19.12
CA GLU A 51 -11.54 8.03 -19.46
C GLU A 51 -13.01 8.29 -19.82
N ASP A 52 -13.55 7.47 -20.72
CA ASP A 52 -14.91 7.58 -21.25
C ASP A 52 -15.89 6.51 -20.71
N GLY A 53 -15.48 5.69 -19.74
CA GLY A 53 -16.16 4.42 -19.45
C GLY A 53 -16.33 4.09 -17.98
N LEU A 54 -15.95 2.86 -17.64
CA LEU A 54 -16.11 2.27 -16.32
C LEU A 54 -15.34 3.05 -15.25
N ARG A 55 -15.96 3.22 -14.09
CA ARG A 55 -15.33 3.76 -12.88
C ARG A 55 -15.68 2.87 -11.71
N LEU A 56 -14.69 2.22 -11.13
CA LEU A 56 -14.85 1.24 -10.07
C LEU A 56 -14.01 1.64 -8.87
N MET A 57 -14.62 1.75 -7.70
CA MET A 57 -13.90 2.06 -6.45
C MET A 57 -14.10 0.94 -5.44
N ILE A 58 -13.04 0.55 -4.77
CA ILE A 58 -13.03 -0.46 -3.73
C ILE A 58 -12.37 0.17 -2.49
N TRP A 59 -13.03 0.10 -1.36
CA TRP A 59 -12.49 0.40 -0.04
C TRP A 59 -12.47 -0.89 0.77
N HIS A 60 -11.41 -1.15 1.54
CA HIS A 60 -11.29 -2.38 2.33
C HIS A 60 -10.57 -2.16 3.67
N ASP A 61 -10.88 -3.00 4.67
CA ASP A 61 -10.55 -2.75 6.08
C ASP A 61 -9.14 -3.24 6.45
N GLY A 62 -8.14 -2.65 5.79
CA GLY A 62 -6.73 -2.75 6.18
C GLY A 62 -6.11 -4.11 5.88
N ILE A 63 -5.18 -4.12 4.94
CA ILE A 63 -4.45 -5.32 4.56
C ILE A 63 -3.00 -5.25 5.05
N ASP A 64 -2.54 -6.36 5.60
CA ASP A 64 -1.13 -6.63 5.87
C ASP A 64 -0.36 -6.72 4.55
N HIS A 65 -1.01 -7.24 3.50
CA HIS A 65 -0.44 -7.35 2.17
C HIS A 65 -1.52 -7.25 1.07
N LEU A 66 -1.27 -6.43 0.04
CA LEU A 66 -1.95 -6.50 -1.25
C LEU A 66 -1.02 -7.03 -2.33
N SER A 67 -1.54 -7.89 -3.19
CA SER A 67 -0.89 -8.27 -4.43
C SER A 67 -1.90 -8.21 -5.57
N CYS A 68 -1.59 -7.46 -6.62
CA CYS A 68 -2.41 -7.37 -7.82
C CYS A 68 -1.58 -7.75 -9.06
N SER A 69 -2.22 -8.43 -9.99
CA SER A 69 -1.69 -8.70 -11.33
C SER A 69 -2.71 -8.26 -12.37
N SER A 70 -2.26 -7.47 -13.34
CA SER A 70 -3.08 -7.08 -14.49
C SER A 70 -2.49 -7.62 -15.80
N SER A 71 -3.36 -7.84 -16.78
CA SER A 71 -2.94 -8.23 -18.13
C SER A 71 -3.91 -7.69 -19.18
N THR A 72 -3.39 -7.43 -20.38
CA THR A 72 -4.17 -6.93 -21.51
C THR A 72 -3.93 -7.84 -22.71
N ASN A 73 -4.88 -8.74 -23.02
CA ASN A 73 -4.79 -9.70 -24.13
C ASN A 73 -6.13 -9.85 -24.88
N GLY A 74 -6.54 -8.79 -25.58
CA GLY A 74 -7.85 -8.71 -26.25
C GLY A 74 -8.99 -8.34 -25.32
N TYR A 75 -8.76 -8.43 -24.01
CA TYR A 75 -9.54 -7.89 -22.90
C TYR A 75 -8.59 -7.42 -21.80
N TYR A 76 -9.02 -6.52 -20.93
CA TYR A 76 -8.29 -6.10 -19.74
C TYR A 76 -8.76 -6.95 -18.56
N GLU A 77 -7.81 -7.49 -17.83
CA GLU A 77 -8.02 -8.35 -16.67
C GLU A 77 -7.18 -7.85 -15.51
N ILE A 78 -7.77 -7.76 -14.32
CA ILE A 78 -7.02 -7.60 -13.08
C ILE A 78 -7.53 -8.55 -12.02
N GLU A 79 -6.60 -9.22 -11.38
CA GLU A 79 -6.83 -10.08 -10.22
C GLU A 79 -6.01 -9.52 -9.06
N CYS A 80 -6.67 -9.33 -7.93
CA CYS A 80 -6.04 -8.85 -6.72
C CYS A 80 -6.37 -9.77 -5.56
N PHE A 81 -5.40 -9.93 -4.68
CA PHE A 81 -5.48 -10.72 -3.46
C PHE A 81 -5.02 -9.86 -2.29
N GLY A 82 -5.92 -9.67 -1.33
CA GLY A 82 -5.67 -8.96 -0.08
C GLY A 82 -5.60 -9.91 1.10
N MET A 83 -4.55 -9.78 1.91
CA MET A 83 -4.45 -10.43 3.22
C MET A 83 -4.72 -9.40 4.32
N LEU A 84 -5.79 -9.62 5.07
CA LEU A 84 -6.26 -8.77 6.16
C LEU A 84 -5.59 -9.17 7.48
N ILE A 85 -5.65 -8.26 8.45
CA ILE A 85 -5.22 -8.55 9.83
C ILE A 85 -5.98 -9.79 10.35
N GLY A 86 -5.21 -10.74 10.90
CA GLY A 86 -5.72 -12.04 11.34
C GLY A 86 -5.61 -13.17 10.31
N ASN A 87 -4.78 -13.01 9.27
CA ASN A 87 -4.54 -14.01 8.22
C ASN A 87 -5.82 -14.41 7.47
N ARG A 88 -6.75 -13.46 7.35
CA ARG A 88 -7.95 -13.57 6.51
C ARG A 88 -7.61 -13.06 5.13
N THR A 89 -8.28 -13.56 4.12
CA THR A 89 -7.95 -13.28 2.73
C THR A 89 -9.22 -12.99 1.96
N PHE A 90 -9.15 -12.05 1.05
CA PHE A 90 -10.17 -11.82 0.05
C PHE A 90 -9.50 -11.64 -1.30
N ALA A 91 -10.20 -11.99 -2.37
CA ALA A 91 -9.75 -11.75 -3.73
C ALA A 91 -10.82 -11.00 -4.49
N TRP A 92 -10.41 -10.15 -5.43
CA TRP A 92 -11.32 -9.62 -6.42
C TRP A 92 -10.75 -9.74 -7.82
N HIS A 93 -11.67 -9.87 -8.77
CA HIS A 93 -11.36 -10.05 -10.17
C HIS A 93 -12.23 -9.12 -11.00
N LEU A 94 -11.62 -8.43 -11.95
CA LEU A 94 -12.27 -7.51 -12.87
C LEU A 94 -11.83 -7.83 -14.30
N GLU A 95 -12.81 -8.08 -15.18
CA GLU A 95 -12.60 -8.35 -16.60
C GLU A 95 -13.43 -7.38 -17.44
N THR A 96 -12.80 -6.66 -18.37
CA THR A 96 -13.51 -5.81 -19.34
C THR A 96 -12.99 -6.01 -20.76
N ASN A 97 -13.92 -6.06 -21.72
CA ASN A 97 -13.63 -6.20 -23.15
C ASN A 97 -13.71 -4.86 -23.89
N ASP A 98 -14.17 -3.79 -23.23
CA ASP A 98 -14.49 -2.52 -23.89
C ASP A 98 -14.15 -1.28 -23.04
N GLY A 99 -13.70 -1.45 -21.81
CA GLY A 99 -13.44 -0.36 -20.86
C GLY A 99 -14.72 0.35 -20.37
N ASN A 100 -15.91 -0.11 -20.75
CA ASN A 100 -17.20 0.50 -20.43
C ASN A 100 -18.04 -0.39 -19.52
N THR A 101 -17.99 -1.70 -19.75
CA THR A 101 -18.68 -2.74 -19.00
C THR A 101 -17.67 -3.75 -18.47
N ALA A 102 -17.96 -4.39 -17.34
CA ALA A 102 -17.07 -5.42 -16.81
C ALA A 102 -17.82 -6.52 -16.08
N GLN A 103 -17.19 -7.68 -16.00
CA GLN A 103 -17.49 -8.69 -14.99
C GLN A 103 -16.64 -8.38 -13.76
N PHE A 104 -17.27 -8.25 -12.61
CA PHE A 104 -16.59 -8.00 -11.35
C PHE A 104 -17.03 -9.06 -10.33
N SER A 105 -16.07 -9.63 -9.62
CA SER A 105 -16.35 -10.57 -8.53
C SER A 105 -15.45 -10.34 -7.34
N ILE A 106 -15.98 -10.61 -6.14
CA ILE A 106 -15.21 -10.68 -4.89
C ILE A 106 -15.42 -12.08 -4.30
N ASP A 107 -14.34 -12.79 -3.97
CA ASP A 107 -14.36 -14.17 -3.47
C ASP A 107 -15.23 -15.11 -4.35
N ASP A 108 -15.03 -15.06 -5.67
CA ASP A 108 -15.79 -15.79 -6.70
C ASP A 108 -17.30 -15.45 -6.78
N HIS A 109 -17.78 -14.46 -6.01
CA HIS A 109 -19.15 -13.97 -6.11
C HIS A 109 -19.25 -12.84 -7.14
N LEU A 110 -19.90 -13.10 -8.26
CA LEU A 110 -20.20 -12.10 -9.29
C LEU A 110 -21.14 -11.01 -8.76
N LEU A 111 -20.80 -9.76 -9.05
CA LEU A 111 -21.51 -8.55 -8.61
C LEU A 111 -22.02 -7.79 -9.84
N ASP A 112 -23.26 -7.34 -9.78
CA ASP A 112 -23.89 -6.60 -10.88
C ASP A 112 -23.53 -5.12 -10.79
N LEU A 113 -22.67 -4.63 -11.69
CA LEU A 113 -22.20 -3.24 -11.69
C LEU A 113 -23.33 -2.21 -11.94
N ASP A 114 -24.51 -2.64 -12.43
CA ASP A 114 -25.67 -1.74 -12.53
C ASP A 114 -26.25 -1.39 -11.14
N GLU A 115 -26.08 -2.25 -10.14
CA GLU A 115 -26.51 -2.02 -8.76
C GLU A 115 -25.58 -1.06 -8.00
N GLY A 116 -24.31 -1.00 -8.40
CA GLY A 116 -23.34 -0.10 -7.81
C GLY A 116 -21.92 -0.34 -8.32
N ASN A 117 -21.12 0.71 -8.24
CA ASN A 117 -19.75 0.76 -8.76
C ASN A 117 -18.72 1.10 -7.66
N LEU A 118 -19.18 1.20 -6.42
CA LEU A 118 -18.35 1.35 -5.24
C LEU A 118 -18.58 0.17 -4.30
N PHE A 119 -17.49 -0.41 -3.80
CA PHE A 119 -17.52 -1.58 -2.94
C PHE A 119 -16.79 -1.28 -1.64
N ILE A 120 -17.41 -1.60 -0.52
CA ILE A 120 -16.77 -1.60 0.79
C ILE A 120 -16.63 -3.05 1.22
N ILE A 121 -15.41 -3.50 1.42
CA ILE A 121 -15.06 -4.86 1.84
C ILE A 121 -14.65 -4.79 3.31
N GLN A 122 -15.41 -5.44 4.16
CA GLN A 122 -15.19 -5.46 5.60
C GLN A 122 -15.08 -6.88 6.12
N SER A 123 -14.18 -7.08 7.06
CA SER A 123 -13.86 -8.38 7.60
C SER A 123 -14.57 -8.61 8.93
N SER A 124 -15.74 -9.27 8.89
CA SER A 124 -16.59 -9.51 10.05
C SER A 124 -16.44 -10.95 10.56
N GLY A 125 -15.66 -11.13 11.62
CA GLY A 125 -15.39 -12.47 12.18
C GLY A 125 -14.67 -13.38 11.17
N LYS A 126 -15.34 -14.44 10.70
CA LYS A 126 -14.80 -15.41 9.74
C LYS A 126 -15.17 -15.13 8.29
N ASP A 127 -16.07 -14.18 8.05
CA ASP A 127 -16.66 -13.95 6.75
C ASP A 127 -16.22 -12.58 6.19
N THR A 128 -16.18 -12.48 4.85
CA THR A 128 -16.03 -11.22 4.13
C THR A 128 -17.41 -10.62 3.91
N GLU A 129 -17.66 -9.44 4.44
CA GLU A 129 -18.87 -8.66 4.17
C GLU A 129 -18.59 -7.66 3.04
N VAL A 130 -19.41 -7.68 1.99
CA VAL A 130 -19.29 -6.75 0.86
C VAL A 130 -20.53 -5.87 0.82
N LYS A 131 -20.33 -4.56 0.90
CA LYS A 131 -21.38 -3.55 0.71
C LYS A 131 -21.18 -2.88 -0.64
N GLN A 132 -22.08 -3.16 -1.59
CA GLN A 132 -22.10 -2.53 -2.90
C GLN A 132 -22.94 -1.25 -2.88
N LEU A 133 -22.40 -0.17 -3.41
CA LEU A 133 -22.94 1.18 -3.37
C LEU A 133 -22.95 1.80 -4.76
N LYS A 134 -24.06 2.44 -5.10
CA LYS A 134 -24.17 3.26 -6.31
C LYS A 134 -23.71 4.67 -6.01
N ARG A 135 -22.66 5.13 -6.70
CA ARG A 135 -22.07 6.47 -6.53
C ARG A 135 -21.69 7.11 -7.85
N ASP A 136 -21.82 8.42 -7.90
CA ASP A 136 -21.23 9.19 -8.99
C ASP A 136 -19.74 9.39 -8.71
N LEU A 137 -18.91 8.78 -9.54
CA LEU A 137 -17.45 8.86 -9.46
C LEU A 137 -16.87 9.74 -10.58
N SER A 138 -17.70 10.54 -11.26
CA SER A 138 -17.26 11.32 -12.44
C SER A 138 -16.26 12.42 -12.14
N ASP A 139 -16.36 13.02 -10.96
CA ASP A 139 -15.43 14.08 -10.51
C ASP A 139 -14.18 13.53 -9.80
N VAL A 140 -14.16 12.24 -9.47
CA VAL A 140 -13.02 11.60 -8.80
C VAL A 140 -11.88 11.38 -9.78
N GLN A 141 -10.72 11.95 -9.48
CA GLN A 141 -9.50 11.74 -10.25
C GLN A 141 -8.80 10.46 -9.78
N ALA A 142 -8.06 9.81 -10.69
CA ALA A 142 -7.26 8.63 -10.38
C ALA A 142 -5.96 9.00 -9.66
N ASP A 143 -6.07 9.70 -8.53
CA ASP A 143 -5.01 9.94 -7.57
C ASP A 143 -5.49 9.74 -6.12
N ALA A 144 -4.56 9.43 -5.23
CA ALA A 144 -4.86 9.11 -3.84
C ALA A 144 -5.55 10.25 -3.08
N GLY A 145 -5.25 11.51 -3.40
CA GLY A 145 -5.83 12.68 -2.75
C GLY A 145 -7.31 12.82 -3.09
N SER A 146 -7.65 12.73 -4.38
CA SER A 146 -9.04 12.81 -4.86
C SER A 146 -9.90 11.65 -4.32
N VAL A 147 -9.37 10.42 -4.30
CA VAL A 147 -10.09 9.26 -3.73
C VAL A 147 -10.32 9.44 -2.23
N THR A 148 -9.31 9.93 -1.50
CA THR A 148 -9.43 10.19 -0.07
C THR A 148 -10.45 11.30 0.23
N GLU A 149 -10.41 12.41 -0.52
CA GLU A 149 -11.38 13.51 -0.36
C GLU A 149 -12.81 13.03 -0.62
N PHE A 150 -13.02 12.24 -1.69
CA PHE A 150 -14.30 11.61 -1.96
C PHE A 150 -14.74 10.72 -0.79
N GLY A 151 -13.86 9.82 -0.33
CA GLY A 151 -14.13 8.91 0.79
C GLY A 151 -14.51 9.62 2.09
N LEU A 152 -13.88 10.76 2.38
CA LEU A 152 -14.19 11.59 3.54
C LEU A 152 -15.52 12.36 3.41
N SER A 153 -15.97 12.61 2.18
CA SER A 153 -17.24 13.29 1.90
C SER A 153 -18.44 12.34 1.83
N ASP A 154 -18.21 11.06 1.53
CA ASP A 154 -19.25 10.04 1.44
C ASP A 154 -19.58 9.46 2.83
N PRO A 155 -20.85 9.47 3.26
CA PRO A 155 -21.20 9.05 4.61
C PRO A 155 -20.99 7.55 4.87
N ASP A 156 -21.19 6.68 3.86
CA ASP A 156 -21.03 5.23 4.04
C ASP A 156 -19.55 4.85 4.10
N ILE A 157 -18.70 5.52 3.31
CA ILE A 157 -17.24 5.33 3.36
C ILE A 157 -16.67 5.94 4.64
N LEU A 158 -17.13 7.12 5.05
CA LEU A 158 -16.71 7.74 6.30
C LEU A 158 -17.11 6.87 7.50
N GLU A 159 -18.33 6.33 7.53
CA GLU A 159 -18.77 5.37 8.55
C GLU A 159 -17.89 4.12 8.54
N PHE A 160 -17.51 3.62 7.36
CA PHE A 160 -16.58 2.51 7.23
C PHE A 160 -15.17 2.82 7.75
N ILE A 161 -14.59 3.99 7.40
CA ILE A 161 -13.31 4.47 7.93
C ILE A 161 -13.39 4.63 9.45
N GLN A 162 -14.53 5.08 9.97
CA GLN A 162 -14.75 5.26 11.40
C GLN A 162 -15.00 3.95 12.15
N SER A 163 -15.70 2.97 11.57
CA SER A 163 -15.98 1.67 12.19
C SER A 163 -14.80 0.71 12.09
N SER A 164 -14.00 0.80 11.03
CA SER A 164 -12.65 0.23 11.02
C SER A 164 -11.75 0.91 12.07
N SER A 165 -12.08 2.15 12.46
CA SER A 165 -11.53 2.79 13.65
C SER A 165 -12.28 2.48 14.96
N GLU A 166 -13.26 1.58 15.02
CA GLU A 166 -13.77 0.98 16.28
C GLU A 166 -13.09 -0.37 16.55
N VAL A 167 -12.49 -1.01 15.52
CA VAL A 167 -11.35 -1.92 15.74
C VAL A 167 -10.27 -1.18 16.53
N ARG A 168 -10.20 0.16 16.44
CA ARG A 168 -9.35 1.00 17.31
C ARG A 168 -9.72 0.93 18.80
N ASP A 169 -10.96 0.63 19.19
CA ASP A 169 -11.31 0.43 20.60
C ASP A 169 -10.82 -0.95 21.09
N HIS A 170 -10.78 -1.96 20.20
CA HIS A 170 -10.06 -3.21 20.46
C HIS A 170 -8.52 -3.07 20.34
N ILE A 171 -8.02 -2.10 19.57
CA ILE A 171 -6.59 -1.72 19.55
C ILE A 171 -6.25 -0.86 20.77
N SER A 172 -7.21 -0.07 21.29
CA SER A 172 -7.11 0.61 22.58
C SER A 172 -7.05 -0.42 23.70
N ASP A 173 -7.80 -1.52 23.60
CA ASP A 173 -7.60 -2.69 24.45
C ASP A 173 -6.25 -3.40 24.21
N CYS A 174 -5.74 -3.46 22.97
CA CYS A 174 -4.41 -4.02 22.65
C CYS A 174 -3.27 -3.18 23.28
N ILE A 175 -3.41 -1.86 23.29
CA ILE A 175 -2.46 -0.90 23.84
C ILE A 175 -2.59 -0.79 25.37
N SER A 176 -3.83 -0.81 25.89
CA SER A 176 -4.13 -0.61 27.32
C SER A 176 -3.93 -1.89 28.16
N SER A 177 -3.98 -3.08 27.55
CA SER A 177 -3.71 -4.36 28.24
C SER A 177 -2.24 -4.80 28.26
N THR A 178 -1.36 -4.16 27.48
CA THR A 178 0.04 -4.61 27.31
C THR A 178 1.06 -3.77 28.08
N ILE A 179 0.76 -2.52 28.47
CA ILE A 179 1.82 -1.60 28.96
C ILE A 179 1.54 -1.11 30.38
N SER A 180 2.27 -1.69 31.34
CA SER A 180 2.40 -1.15 32.70
C SER A 180 3.25 0.12 32.68
N GLN A 181 2.78 1.17 33.36
CA GLN A 181 3.39 2.51 33.40
C GLN A 181 4.70 2.62 34.22
N ASP A 182 5.73 1.86 33.86
CA ASP A 182 7.08 2.09 34.39
C ASP A 182 8.12 2.03 33.26
N GLY A 183 8.36 3.20 32.65
CA GLY A 183 9.04 3.40 31.37
C GLY A 183 10.56 3.28 31.38
N SER A 184 11.14 2.30 32.08
CA SER A 184 12.59 2.04 31.96
C SER A 184 13.00 0.59 31.72
N ASN A 185 12.07 -0.36 31.73
CA ASN A 185 12.33 -1.78 31.41
C ASN A 185 11.04 -2.50 30.94
N SER A 186 10.23 -1.87 30.08
CA SER A 186 9.09 -2.58 29.51
C SER A 186 9.58 -3.58 28.45
N PRO A 187 9.03 -4.81 28.38
CA PRO A 187 9.34 -5.77 27.32
C PRO A 187 9.16 -5.21 25.89
N ASP A 188 8.36 -4.16 25.76
CA ASP A 188 8.09 -3.47 24.49
C ASP A 188 9.18 -2.44 24.14
N GLY A 189 9.76 -1.76 25.14
CA GLY A 189 10.96 -0.93 24.95
C GLY A 189 12.14 -1.75 24.40
N ASP A 190 12.34 -2.97 24.90
CA ASP A 190 13.38 -3.89 24.39
C ASP A 190 13.13 -4.31 22.94
N LYS A 191 11.87 -4.54 22.56
CA LYS A 191 11.50 -4.89 21.18
C LYS A 191 11.69 -3.69 20.25
N ALA A 192 11.26 -2.51 20.67
CA ALA A 192 11.44 -1.27 19.93
C ALA A 192 12.93 -0.99 19.70
N GLN A 193 13.75 -1.09 20.74
CA GLN A 193 15.21 -0.93 20.64
C GLN A 193 15.83 -1.97 19.70
N LYS A 194 15.46 -3.25 19.80
CA LYS A 194 15.97 -4.31 18.91
C LYS A 194 15.58 -4.07 17.46
N THR A 195 14.37 -3.57 17.22
CA THR A 195 13.89 -3.23 15.87
C THR A 195 14.73 -2.11 15.27
N LEU A 196 14.97 -1.05 16.05
CA LEU A 196 15.84 0.06 15.65
C LEU A 196 17.25 -0.41 15.28
N ILE A 197 17.86 -1.26 16.13
CA ILE A 197 19.19 -1.83 15.86
C ILE A 197 19.16 -2.68 14.60
N SER A 198 18.15 -3.54 14.45
CA SER A 198 18.01 -4.45 13.31
C SER A 198 17.85 -3.68 12.00
N PHE A 199 17.04 -2.60 11.98
CA PHE A 199 16.89 -1.73 10.81
C PHE A 199 18.24 -1.20 10.31
N PHE A 200 19.06 -0.67 11.21
CA PHE A 200 20.38 -0.14 10.85
C PHE A 200 21.39 -1.22 10.46
N ASP A 201 21.39 -2.37 11.14
CA ASP A 201 22.23 -3.50 10.75
C ASP A 201 21.88 -4.01 9.34
N LEU A 202 20.59 -4.11 9.01
CA LEU A 202 20.12 -4.52 7.67
C LEU A 202 20.52 -3.51 6.59
N LEU A 203 20.37 -2.21 6.85
CA LEU A 203 20.81 -1.17 5.91
C LEU A 203 22.32 -1.21 5.66
N HIS A 204 23.11 -1.38 6.73
CA HIS A 204 24.56 -1.49 6.64
C HIS A 204 24.98 -2.74 5.86
N ASP A 205 24.33 -3.87 6.10
CA ASP A 205 24.66 -5.15 5.47
C ASP A 205 24.11 -5.29 4.03
N GLY A 206 23.41 -4.26 3.54
CA GLY A 206 22.89 -4.18 2.18
C GLY A 206 21.58 -4.95 1.96
N ASP A 207 20.93 -5.41 3.03
CA ASP A 207 19.62 -6.07 2.97
C ASP A 207 18.49 -5.02 3.01
N TYR A 208 18.40 -4.25 1.93
CA TYR A 208 17.46 -3.13 1.83
C TYR A 208 16.00 -3.57 1.78
N GLY A 209 15.71 -4.80 1.35
CA GLY A 209 14.35 -5.34 1.33
C GLY A 209 13.83 -5.57 2.74
N SER A 210 14.61 -6.26 3.58
CA SER A 210 14.25 -6.43 4.99
C SER A 210 14.30 -5.13 5.78
N ALA A 211 15.24 -4.22 5.47
CA ALA A 211 15.25 -2.90 6.11
C ALA A 211 13.99 -2.08 5.80
N ALA A 212 13.53 -2.08 4.54
CA ALA A 212 12.31 -1.37 4.13
C ALA A 212 11.07 -1.85 4.89
N ALA A 213 11.01 -3.13 5.25
CA ALA A 213 9.91 -3.71 6.04
C ALA A 213 9.90 -3.24 7.51
N LEU A 214 11.02 -2.72 8.03
CA LEU A 214 11.13 -2.16 9.37
C LEU A 214 11.01 -0.64 9.40
N TYR A 215 10.76 0.00 8.26
CA TYR A 215 10.64 1.45 8.14
C TYR A 215 9.18 1.87 7.99
N GLY A 216 8.72 2.74 8.87
CA GLY A 216 7.34 3.28 8.90
C GLY A 216 7.27 4.78 8.60
N GLY A 217 8.40 5.43 8.35
CA GLY A 217 8.46 6.85 8.00
C GLY A 217 8.09 7.15 6.54
N ASP A 218 8.20 8.43 6.19
CA ASP A 218 7.87 8.90 4.84
C ASP A 218 9.03 8.69 3.86
N TYR A 219 8.72 8.10 2.70
CA TYR A 219 9.64 7.92 1.58
C TYR A 219 9.79 9.14 0.66
N GLU A 220 9.05 10.24 0.86
CA GLU A 220 9.00 11.40 -0.05
C GLU A 220 10.40 11.94 -0.37
N VAL A 221 11.23 12.15 0.66
CA VAL A 221 12.59 12.67 0.49
C VAL A 221 13.46 11.75 -0.37
N ILE A 222 13.39 10.42 -0.15
CA ILE A 222 14.19 9.48 -0.95
C ILE A 222 13.67 9.41 -2.39
N ARG A 223 12.35 9.41 -2.57
CA ARG A 223 11.69 9.41 -3.89
C ARG A 223 12.10 10.65 -4.69
N ASN A 224 12.09 11.82 -4.07
CA ASN A 224 12.49 13.09 -4.69
C ASN A 224 13.95 13.07 -5.16
N HIS A 225 14.86 12.43 -4.42
CA HIS A 225 16.23 12.26 -4.86
C HIS A 225 16.44 11.12 -5.88
N ASN A 226 15.42 10.31 -6.16
CA ASN A 226 15.50 9.14 -7.03
C ASN A 226 14.34 9.08 -8.04
N PRO A 227 14.16 10.09 -8.91
CA PRO A 227 13.01 10.17 -9.83
C PRO A 227 12.98 9.04 -10.89
N GLY A 228 14.08 8.32 -11.08
CA GLY A 228 14.17 7.18 -11.99
C GLY A 228 13.87 5.82 -11.36
N ILE A 229 13.59 5.76 -10.05
CA ILE A 229 13.23 4.53 -9.34
C ILE A 229 11.71 4.53 -9.14
N PRO A 230 11.01 3.41 -9.44
CA PRO A 230 9.60 3.28 -9.12
C PRO A 230 9.31 3.59 -7.64
N PRO A 231 8.29 4.39 -7.32
CA PRO A 231 8.07 4.88 -5.95
C PRO A 231 7.77 3.78 -4.94
N TYR A 232 7.35 2.59 -5.40
CA TYR A 232 7.08 1.40 -4.59
C TYR A 232 8.28 0.44 -4.45
N ASP A 233 9.38 0.66 -5.17
CA ASP A 233 10.61 -0.14 -5.04
C ASP A 233 11.44 0.39 -3.86
N HIS A 234 10.92 0.20 -2.65
CA HIS A 234 11.52 0.70 -1.42
C HIS A 234 12.93 0.16 -1.18
N ALA A 235 13.21 -1.07 -1.61
CA ALA A 235 14.54 -1.65 -1.52
C ALA A 235 15.54 -0.91 -2.43
N ALA A 236 15.15 -0.58 -3.67
CA ALA A 236 16.00 0.21 -4.55
C ALA A 236 16.18 1.66 -4.06
N LEU A 237 15.13 2.26 -3.47
CA LEU A 237 15.19 3.58 -2.86
C LEU A 237 16.21 3.61 -1.70
N PHE A 238 16.16 2.66 -0.77
CA PHE A 238 17.13 2.57 0.33
C PHE A 238 18.55 2.26 -0.15
N ARG A 239 18.70 1.37 -1.14
CA ARG A 239 20.00 1.12 -1.76
C ARG A 239 20.64 2.41 -2.26
N ASN A 240 19.89 3.20 -3.02
CA ASN A 240 20.38 4.47 -3.54
C ASN A 240 20.64 5.46 -2.39
N ALA A 241 19.74 5.55 -1.42
CA ALA A 241 19.94 6.39 -0.23
C ALA A 241 21.32 6.16 0.41
N CYS A 242 21.66 4.89 0.67
CA CYS A 242 22.90 4.48 1.33
C CYS A 242 24.15 4.61 0.44
N THR A 243 24.04 4.39 -0.87
CA THR A 243 25.22 4.22 -1.75
C THR A 243 25.48 5.40 -2.69
N ILE A 244 24.48 6.25 -2.93
CA ILE A 244 24.53 7.33 -3.92
C ILE A 244 24.17 8.67 -3.28
N ASN A 245 23.13 8.70 -2.45
CA ASN A 245 22.53 9.95 -2.01
C ASN A 245 23.12 10.46 -0.68
N GLY A 246 24.09 9.79 -0.06
CA GLY A 246 24.78 10.30 1.13
C GLY A 246 24.09 10.00 2.47
N ALA A 247 23.08 9.10 2.49
CA ALA A 247 22.56 8.57 3.75
C ALA A 247 23.62 7.67 4.42
N GLN A 248 23.88 7.90 5.70
CA GLN A 248 24.86 7.21 6.51
C GLN A 248 24.24 5.94 7.10
N CYS A 249 24.24 4.86 6.33
CA CYS A 249 23.70 3.56 6.70
C CYS A 249 24.70 2.77 7.57
N LEU A 250 24.99 3.34 8.74
CA LEU A 250 26.01 2.86 9.68
C LEU A 250 25.40 1.94 10.74
N ARG A 251 26.24 1.07 11.32
CA ARG A 251 25.85 0.26 12.48
C ARG A 251 25.67 1.12 13.72
N VAL A 252 24.73 0.71 14.55
CA VAL A 252 24.47 1.33 15.85
C VAL A 252 25.63 1.00 16.80
N HIS A 253 26.27 2.03 17.36
CA HIS A 253 27.28 1.91 18.41
C HIS A 253 26.63 1.82 19.79
N LYS A 254 25.66 2.69 20.05
CA LYS A 254 24.96 2.78 21.34
C LYS A 254 23.54 3.27 21.13
N VAL A 255 22.60 2.70 21.87
CA VAL A 255 21.22 3.18 21.99
C VAL A 255 20.94 3.47 23.45
N ASN A 256 20.36 4.64 23.73
CA ASN A 256 19.83 5.00 25.03
C ASN A 256 18.35 5.31 24.86
N PHE A 257 17.49 4.68 25.64
CA PHE A 257 16.09 5.09 25.74
C PHE A 257 16.01 6.49 26.35
N LEU A 258 15.19 7.36 25.75
CA LEU A 258 14.97 8.72 26.21
C LEU A 258 13.64 8.81 26.94
N GLU A 259 12.54 8.60 26.21
CA GLU A 259 11.19 8.72 26.71
C GLU A 259 10.21 7.91 25.85
N GLN A 260 8.99 7.75 26.36
CA GLN A 260 7.89 7.09 25.67
C GLN A 260 6.69 8.05 25.69
N PRO A 261 6.58 8.95 24.69
CA PRO A 261 5.52 9.98 24.67
C PRO A 261 4.11 9.40 24.65
N SER A 262 3.97 8.17 24.12
CA SER A 262 2.74 7.40 24.16
C SER A 262 3.05 5.91 24.30
N PRO A 263 2.09 5.06 24.73
CA PRO A 263 2.30 3.62 24.80
C PRO A 263 2.84 2.99 23.51
N ALA A 264 2.52 3.56 22.34
CA ALA A 264 2.95 3.06 21.05
C ALA A 264 4.21 3.75 20.49
N GLU A 265 4.81 4.72 21.18
CA GLU A 265 5.89 5.54 20.62
C GLU A 265 7.08 5.61 21.57
N PHE A 266 8.26 5.22 21.08
CA PHE A 266 9.49 5.12 21.85
C PHE A 266 10.56 6.02 21.24
N HIS A 267 11.15 6.89 22.05
CA HIS A 267 12.24 7.77 21.62
C HIS A 267 13.57 7.26 22.13
N PHE A 268 14.56 7.21 21.25
CA PHE A 268 15.90 6.73 21.52
C PHE A 268 16.96 7.75 21.08
N SER A 269 17.99 7.96 21.90
CA SER A 269 19.24 8.59 21.46
C SER A 269 20.16 7.50 20.92
N VAL A 270 20.59 7.66 19.68
CA VAL A 270 21.41 6.71 18.93
C VAL A 270 22.75 7.33 18.59
N GLN A 271 23.81 6.57 18.84
CA GLN A 271 25.17 6.83 18.38
C GLN A 271 25.55 5.77 17.37
N PHE A 272 26.25 6.15 16.29
CA PHE A 272 26.66 5.24 15.22
C PHE A 272 28.16 4.98 15.23
N ALA A 273 28.58 3.83 14.71
CA ALA A 273 29.98 3.50 14.50
C ALA A 273 30.35 3.61 13.02
N ASN A 274 31.51 4.18 12.73
CA ASN A 274 32.16 4.04 11.43
C ASN A 274 32.66 2.60 11.24
N GLU A 275 33.08 2.27 10.01
CA GLU A 275 33.68 0.96 9.66
C GLU A 275 34.89 0.57 10.52
N ASP A 276 35.64 1.56 11.00
CA ASP A 276 36.80 1.35 11.89
C ASP A 276 36.40 1.14 13.36
N GLY A 277 35.10 1.17 13.66
CA GLY A 277 34.54 1.01 15.00
C GLY A 277 34.58 2.28 15.85
N TYR A 278 35.17 3.38 15.37
CA TYR A 278 35.11 4.66 16.08
C TYR A 278 33.74 5.30 15.95
N LEU A 279 33.41 6.18 16.91
CA LEU A 279 32.16 6.92 16.93
C LEU A 279 32.03 7.83 15.70
N PHE A 280 30.93 7.68 14.97
CA PHE A 280 30.54 8.59 13.90
C PHE A 280 30.06 9.92 14.49
N TRP A 281 30.52 11.01 13.91
CA TRP A 281 30.08 12.35 14.27
C TRP A 281 29.96 13.22 13.04
N ARG A 282 28.98 14.11 13.04
CA ARG A 282 28.77 15.11 12.00
C ARG A 282 29.53 16.37 12.36
N GLY A 283 30.39 16.82 11.46
CA GLY A 283 31.09 18.09 11.58
C GLY A 283 30.18 19.30 11.31
N PRO A 284 30.65 20.52 11.59
CA PRO A 284 29.90 21.72 11.30
C PRO A 284 29.56 21.78 9.81
N CYS A 285 28.28 22.02 9.50
CA CYS A 285 27.83 22.18 8.12
C CYS A 285 28.45 23.44 7.51
N CYS A 286 28.79 23.39 6.22
CA CYS A 286 29.14 24.56 5.39
C CYS A 286 30.44 25.30 5.75
N GLY A 287 31.41 24.64 6.39
CA GLY A 287 32.73 25.22 6.65
C GLY A 287 32.72 26.38 7.65
N ASP A 288 31.65 26.48 8.44
CA ASP A 288 31.51 27.48 9.49
C ASP A 288 32.43 27.10 10.66
N ASP A 289 33.45 27.92 10.89
CA ASP A 289 34.51 27.73 11.90
C ASP A 289 34.10 28.26 13.28
N ARG A 290 32.81 28.60 13.46
CA ARG A 290 32.29 29.03 14.75
C ARG A 290 32.36 27.89 15.78
N PRO A 291 33.09 28.07 16.91
CA PRO A 291 33.29 27.04 17.93
C PRO A 291 32.01 26.61 18.67
N GLU A 292 30.88 27.26 18.40
CA GLU A 292 29.58 27.00 19.01
C GLU A 292 28.76 25.92 18.28
N MET A 293 29.14 25.53 17.05
CA MET A 293 28.55 24.35 16.40
C MET A 293 29.20 23.09 16.98
N GLN A 294 28.55 22.55 18.02
CA GLN A 294 29.01 21.35 18.71
C GLN A 294 29.00 20.15 17.77
N ARG A 295 30.01 19.30 17.92
CA ARG A 295 30.05 17.95 17.34
C ARG A 295 28.71 17.26 17.65
N GLN A 296 28.00 16.81 16.61
CA GLN A 296 26.79 16.00 16.79
C GLN A 296 27.15 14.53 16.57
N ASP A 297 27.09 13.74 17.64
CA ASP A 297 27.29 12.29 17.63
C ASP A 297 26.07 11.52 18.17
N GLU A 298 25.08 12.23 18.70
CA GLU A 298 23.80 11.69 19.12
C GLU A 298 22.65 12.14 18.22
N TYR A 299 21.79 11.19 17.87
CA TYR A 299 20.65 11.39 16.98
C TYR A 299 19.40 10.78 17.61
N VAL A 300 18.30 11.51 17.58
CA VAL A 300 17.03 11.02 18.13
C VAL A 300 16.29 10.23 17.04
N TYR A 301 15.83 9.05 17.42
CA TYR A 301 14.98 8.18 16.60
C TYR A 301 13.72 7.80 17.35
N THR A 302 12.62 7.75 16.62
CA THR A 302 11.33 7.27 17.05
C THR A 302 11.10 5.89 16.48
N VAL A 303 10.71 4.96 17.35
CA VAL A 303 10.16 3.67 16.98
C VAL A 303 8.69 3.66 17.37
N ARG A 304 7.82 3.30 16.42
CA ARG A 304 6.38 3.24 16.64
C ARG A 304 5.90 1.79 16.58
N LEU A 305 5.12 1.39 17.58
CA LEU A 305 4.36 0.15 17.57
C LEU A 305 3.09 0.36 16.73
N GLU A 306 3.03 -0.30 15.59
CA GLU A 306 1.86 -0.32 14.73
C GLU A 306 0.80 -1.29 15.26
N CYS A 307 -0.44 -1.09 14.82
CA CYS A 307 -1.58 -1.91 15.23
C CYS A 307 -1.46 -3.39 14.82
N THR A 308 -0.59 -3.70 13.86
CA THR A 308 -0.25 -5.08 13.47
C THR A 308 0.65 -5.79 14.50
N GLY A 309 1.11 -5.08 15.54
CA GLY A 309 2.08 -5.57 16.52
C GLY A 309 3.53 -5.41 16.08
N SER A 310 3.77 -4.84 14.90
CA SER A 310 5.10 -4.57 14.37
C SER A 310 5.65 -3.25 14.91
N TYR A 311 6.95 -3.22 15.18
CA TYR A 311 7.66 -1.99 15.53
C TYR A 311 8.32 -1.45 14.27
N LEU A 312 8.16 -0.16 13.97
CA LEU A 312 8.71 0.48 12.79
C LEU A 312 9.54 1.71 13.17
N VAL A 313 10.66 1.90 12.49
CA VAL A 313 11.52 3.09 12.63
C VAL A 313 10.94 4.22 11.77
N MET A 314 10.86 5.42 12.33
CA MET A 314 10.19 6.55 11.67
C MET A 314 11.14 7.47 10.90
N GLU A 315 12.40 7.58 11.32
CA GLU A 315 13.38 8.47 10.72
C GLU A 315 14.33 7.76 9.77
N MET A 316 14.73 8.49 8.74
CA MET A 316 15.78 8.10 7.80
C MET A 316 17.16 8.07 8.47
N PRO A 317 18.11 7.26 7.96
CA PRO A 317 19.51 7.36 8.34
C PRO A 317 20.04 8.79 8.22
N VAL A 318 21.01 9.12 9.09
CA VAL A 318 21.68 10.43 9.10
C VAL A 318 22.16 10.78 7.70
N TYR A 319 21.80 11.96 7.20
CA TYR A 319 22.19 12.41 5.86
C TYR A 319 23.41 13.33 5.90
N LEU A 320 24.37 13.11 4.99
CA LEU A 320 25.47 14.01 4.69
C LEU A 320 25.43 14.38 3.19
N PRO A 321 25.19 15.67 2.85
CA PRO A 321 25.12 16.14 1.46
C PRO A 321 26.44 16.07 0.69
#